data_AF-A0AAF1A275-F1
#
_entry.id   AF-A0AAF1A275-F1
#
_cell.length_a   1.000
_cell.length_b   1.000
_cell.length_c   1.000
_cell.angle_alpha   90.00
_cell.angle_beta   90.00
_cell.angle_gamma   90.00
#
_symmetry.space_group_name_H-M   'P 1'
#
loop_
_entity.id
_entity.type
_entity.pdbx_description
1 polymer ?
#
loop_
_entity_poly.entity_id
_entity_poly.type
_entity_poly.pdbx_seq_one_letter_code
_entity_poly.pdbx_strand_id
1 'polypeptide(L)'
;MSQLCSIKEKGWKSNLLLENVTSVLTIDFKMSRALICELVHTFTTYFTLLTTLSLEFSYMSMDLHFLDHALPKFNNLKVLVLTLSGMEDVSPLGITPLIEASPYLQKLHIELGWHETTISKNRIIQKKCPHQHLKEVKYSGYLGGFVDMVLATYLIENSVVLETFIIDPFKYDAQEARGQAQ
;
A
#
# COMPACT_ATOMS: atom_id res chain seq x y z
N MET A 1 -30.50 -14.63 5.66
CA MET A 1 -29.69 -13.39 5.70
C MET A 1 -28.33 -13.72 5.12
N SER A 2 -28.02 -13.22 3.92
CA SER A 2 -26.71 -13.43 3.29
C SER A 2 -25.70 -12.43 3.85
N GLN A 3 -24.70 -12.91 4.59
CA GLN A 3 -23.54 -12.11 5.00
C GLN A 3 -22.61 -11.95 3.79
N LEU A 4 -22.37 -10.70 3.38
CA LEU A 4 -21.39 -10.40 2.33
C LEU A 4 -20.00 -10.35 2.96
N CYS A 5 -19.14 -11.33 2.67
CA CYS A 5 -17.83 -11.46 3.32
C CYS A 5 -16.68 -10.80 2.53
N SER A 6 -16.86 -10.53 1.25
CA SER A 6 -15.82 -10.00 0.36
C SER A 6 -16.41 -9.07 -0.69
N ILE A 7 -15.75 -7.94 -0.93
CA ILE A 7 -16.04 -7.04 -2.05
C ILE A 7 -14.80 -6.96 -2.93
N LYS A 8 -14.97 -7.22 -4.22
CA LYS A 8 -13.92 -7.04 -5.23
C LYS A 8 -14.49 -6.21 -6.36
N GLU A 9 -14.00 -4.98 -6.53
CA GLU A 9 -14.44 -4.11 -7.62
C GLU A 9 -13.28 -3.88 -8.60
N LYS A 10 -13.58 -4.04 -9.90
CA LYS A 10 -12.65 -3.74 -11.01
C LYS A 10 -13.20 -2.56 -11.80
N GLY A 11 -12.54 -1.41 -11.71
CA GLY A 11 -12.89 -0.19 -12.47
C GLY A 11 -14.00 0.65 -11.81
N TRP A 12 -14.14 1.90 -12.25
CA TRP A 12 -15.03 2.87 -11.61
C TRP A 12 -16.51 2.57 -11.83
N LYS A 13 -17.25 2.33 -10.74
CA LYS A 13 -18.57 2.94 -10.54
C LYS A 13 -18.53 3.80 -9.28
N SER A 14 -18.70 5.11 -9.46
CA SER A 14 -18.86 6.12 -8.40
C SER A 14 -20.12 5.92 -7.52
N ASN A 15 -20.80 4.77 -7.62
CA ASN A 15 -22.06 4.45 -6.97
C ASN A 15 -21.97 3.11 -6.23
N LEU A 16 -20.83 2.82 -5.59
CA LEU A 16 -20.82 1.79 -4.54
C LEU A 16 -21.58 2.35 -3.33
N LEU A 17 -22.91 2.28 -3.40
CA LEU A 17 -23.80 2.45 -2.26
C LEU A 17 -23.60 1.26 -1.33
N LEU A 18 -22.56 1.35 -0.50
CA LEU A 18 -22.23 0.39 0.54
C LEU A 18 -22.98 0.75 1.83
N GLU A 19 -24.29 0.97 1.72
CA GLU A 19 -25.14 1.12 2.90
C GLU A 19 -25.41 -0.26 3.52
N ASN A 20 -25.16 -0.39 4.83
CA ASN A 20 -25.48 -1.56 5.67
C ASN A 20 -24.65 -2.85 5.47
N VAL A 21 -23.43 -2.79 4.91
CA VAL A 21 -22.57 -3.98 4.79
C VAL A 21 -21.43 -3.99 5.83
N THR A 22 -21.78 -4.08 7.12
CA THR A 22 -20.80 -4.09 8.22
C THR A 22 -19.98 -5.39 8.33
N SER A 23 -20.39 -6.45 7.63
CA SER A 23 -19.80 -7.81 7.73
C SER A 23 -18.63 -8.08 6.75
N VAL A 24 -18.17 -7.06 6.01
CA VAL A 24 -17.11 -7.28 5.00
C VAL A 24 -15.76 -7.40 5.69
N LEU A 25 -15.10 -8.53 5.46
CA LEU A 25 -13.80 -8.86 6.03
C LEU A 25 -12.66 -8.51 5.08
N THR A 26 -12.93 -8.53 3.77
CA THR A 26 -11.94 -8.32 2.70
C THR A 26 -12.46 -7.33 1.68
N ILE A 27 -11.63 -6.34 1.37
CA ILE A 27 -11.90 -5.34 0.35
C ILE A 27 -10.73 -5.31 -0.64
N ASP A 28 -11.02 -5.32 -1.95
CA ASP A 28 -10.06 -5.20 -3.04
C ASP A 28 -10.50 -4.08 -4.00
N PHE A 29 -9.71 -3.01 -4.08
CA PHE A 29 -9.99 -1.83 -4.90
C PHE A 29 -8.84 -1.47 -5.81
N LYS A 30 -9.18 -1.16 -7.06
CA LYS A 30 -8.30 -0.46 -7.99
C LYS A 30 -8.66 1.03 -8.01
N MET A 31 -7.72 1.90 -7.67
CA MET A 31 -7.98 3.29 -7.29
C MET A 31 -7.25 4.31 -8.18
N SER A 32 -7.86 5.49 -8.34
CA SER A 32 -7.22 6.72 -8.81
C SER A 32 -7.11 7.75 -7.66
N ARG A 33 -6.24 8.77 -7.82
CA ARG A 33 -5.83 9.72 -6.77
C ARG A 33 -6.96 10.37 -5.96
N ALA A 34 -8.08 10.72 -6.59
CA ALA A 34 -9.10 11.59 -6.00
C ALA A 34 -9.89 10.96 -4.83
N LEU A 35 -9.88 9.64 -4.68
CA LEU A 35 -10.85 8.95 -3.82
C LEU A 35 -10.27 8.32 -2.55
N ILE A 36 -8.96 8.41 -2.33
CA ILE A 36 -8.33 7.71 -1.20
C ILE A 36 -8.81 8.28 0.13
N CYS A 37 -8.83 9.61 0.28
CA CYS A 37 -9.29 10.23 1.51
C CYS A 37 -10.77 9.92 1.79
N GLU A 38 -11.62 9.95 0.76
CA GLU A 38 -13.05 9.65 0.88
C GLU A 38 -13.31 8.17 1.21
N LEU A 39 -12.56 7.25 0.59
CA LEU A 39 -12.73 5.81 0.80
C LEU A 39 -12.09 5.34 2.11
N VAL A 40 -10.98 5.92 2.54
CA VAL A 40 -10.41 5.63 3.87
C VAL A 40 -11.42 6.02 4.97
N HIS A 41 -12.08 7.17 4.82
CA HIS A 41 -13.17 7.54 5.74
C HIS A 41 -14.31 6.53 5.69
N THR A 42 -14.69 6.07 4.49
CA THR A 42 -15.73 5.06 4.31
C THR A 42 -15.35 3.71 4.95
N PHE A 43 -14.12 3.23 4.74
CA PHE A 43 -13.59 1.98 5.30
C PHE A 43 -13.58 2.00 6.82
N THR A 44 -13.08 3.08 7.39
CA THR A 44 -12.99 3.18 8.85
C THR A 44 -14.34 3.40 9.53
N THR A 45 -15.29 4.05 8.84
CA THR A 45 -16.63 4.33 9.39
C THR A 45 -17.57 3.14 9.25
N TYR A 46 -17.63 2.50 8.08
CA TYR A 46 -18.66 1.51 7.76
C TYR A 46 -18.17 0.07 7.84
N PHE A 47 -16.86 -0.16 7.67
CA PHE A 47 -16.27 -1.49 7.63
C PHE A 47 -15.47 -1.78 8.88
N THR A 48 -16.14 -1.69 10.03
CA THR A 48 -15.51 -1.86 11.35
C THR A 48 -14.89 -3.24 11.55
N LEU A 49 -15.35 -4.26 10.83
CA LEU A 49 -14.81 -5.63 10.87
C LEU A 49 -13.75 -5.92 9.79
N LEU A 50 -13.31 -4.92 9.03
CA LEU A 50 -12.34 -5.10 7.96
C LEU A 50 -11.03 -5.69 8.50
N THR A 51 -10.63 -6.85 8.00
CA THR A 51 -9.39 -7.54 8.41
C THR A 51 -8.35 -7.61 7.31
N THR A 52 -8.77 -7.54 6.05
CA THR A 52 -7.90 -7.56 4.88
C THR A 52 -8.27 -6.43 3.93
N LEU A 53 -7.28 -5.63 3.53
CA LEU A 53 -7.44 -4.53 2.59
C LEU A 53 -6.40 -4.68 1.48
N SER A 54 -6.86 -4.73 0.25
CA SER A 54 -6.06 -4.74 -0.97
C SER A 54 -6.33 -3.47 -1.76
N LEU A 55 -5.29 -2.70 -2.04
CA LEU A 55 -5.36 -1.45 -2.80
C LEU A 55 -4.37 -1.51 -3.97
N GLU A 56 -4.88 -1.37 -5.19
CA GLU A 56 -4.10 -1.26 -6.41
C GLU A 56 -4.17 0.18 -6.93
N PHE A 57 -3.00 0.80 -7.13
CA PHE A 57 -2.87 2.14 -7.70
C PHE A 57 -2.12 2.05 -9.03
N SER A 58 -2.66 2.68 -10.08
CA SER A 58 -2.03 2.68 -11.41
C SER A 58 -1.69 4.10 -11.87
N TYR A 59 -0.57 4.26 -12.59
CA TYR A 59 -0.12 5.51 -13.22
C TYR A 59 0.09 6.65 -12.20
N MET A 60 0.72 6.32 -11.07
CA MET A 60 1.07 7.29 -10.03
C MET A 60 2.35 8.06 -10.43
N SER A 61 2.22 9.07 -11.30
CA SER A 61 3.32 10.00 -11.63
C SER A 61 3.64 11.00 -10.50
N MET A 62 3.37 10.69 -9.23
CA MET A 62 3.41 11.69 -8.17
C MET A 62 3.68 11.15 -6.76
N ASP A 63 4.20 12.08 -5.96
CA ASP A 63 4.33 12.07 -4.52
C ASP A 63 3.05 11.58 -3.81
N LEU A 64 3.19 10.60 -2.93
CA LEU A 64 2.09 10.01 -2.15
C LEU A 64 1.66 10.92 -0.96
N HIS A 65 2.05 12.19 -0.96
CA HIS A 65 1.73 13.21 0.05
C HIS A 65 0.23 13.38 0.36
N PHE A 66 -0.68 12.93 -0.50
CA PHE A 66 -2.11 12.95 -0.16
C PHE A 66 -2.45 12.05 1.05
N LEU A 67 -1.57 11.12 1.42
CA LEU A 67 -1.67 10.33 2.64
C LEU A 67 -1.14 11.05 3.89
N ASP A 68 -0.55 12.24 3.76
CA ASP A 68 0.00 13.01 4.90
C ASP A 68 -1.08 13.58 5.83
N HIS A 69 -2.35 13.46 5.45
CA HIS A 69 -3.47 13.76 6.33
C HIS A 69 -3.62 12.67 7.40
N ALA A 70 -4.10 13.05 8.59
CA ALA A 70 -4.36 12.10 9.67
C ALA A 70 -5.45 11.11 9.23
N LEU A 71 -5.02 9.93 8.75
CA LEU A 71 -5.94 8.87 8.35
C LEU A 71 -6.62 8.30 9.60
N PRO A 72 -7.93 8.03 9.56
CA PRO A 72 -8.62 7.29 10.61
C PRO A 72 -8.01 5.90 10.77
N LYS A 73 -8.09 5.35 11.99
CA LYS A 73 -7.46 4.06 12.33
C LYS A 73 -8.25 2.86 11.81
N PHE A 74 -7.55 1.93 11.19
CA PHE A 74 -8.03 0.61 10.82
C PHE A 74 -7.84 -0.38 11.98
N ASN A 75 -8.71 -0.29 13.00
CA ASN A 75 -8.55 -1.01 14.26
C ASN A 75 -8.66 -2.54 14.19
N ASN A 76 -9.10 -3.12 13.06
CA ASN A 76 -9.21 -4.57 12.90
C ASN A 76 -8.39 -5.11 11.72
N LEU A 77 -7.67 -4.24 11.01
CA LEU A 77 -6.92 -4.63 9.83
C LEU A 77 -5.68 -5.43 10.23
N LYS A 78 -5.59 -6.65 9.70
CA LYS A 78 -4.50 -7.61 9.93
C LYS A 78 -3.64 -7.80 8.69
N VAL A 79 -4.21 -7.62 7.50
CA VAL A 79 -3.52 -7.81 6.24
C VAL A 79 -3.71 -6.58 5.36
N LEU A 80 -2.61 -6.00 4.89
CA LEU A 80 -2.60 -4.90 3.93
C LEU A 80 -1.80 -5.32 2.70
N VAL A 81 -2.42 -5.24 1.53
CA VAL A 81 -1.79 -5.47 0.23
C VAL A 81 -1.83 -4.16 -0.56
N LEU A 82 -0.67 -3.70 -1.01
CA LEU A 82 -0.49 -2.49 -1.78
C LEU A 82 0.20 -2.83 -3.09
N THR A 83 -0.50 -2.65 -4.20
CA THR A 83 0.07 -2.77 -5.54
C THR A 83 0.17 -1.39 -6.17
N LEU A 84 1.38 -0.96 -6.50
CA LEU A 84 1.69 0.39 -6.96
C LEU A 84 2.38 0.32 -8.32
N SER A 85 1.68 0.72 -9.38
CA SER A 85 2.19 0.68 -10.75
C SER A 85 2.49 2.07 -11.30
N GLY A 86 3.61 2.17 -12.02
CA GLY A 86 4.08 3.41 -12.61
C GLY A 86 4.86 4.29 -11.63
N MET A 87 5.58 3.67 -10.68
CA MET A 87 6.31 4.36 -9.61
C MET A 87 7.60 5.01 -10.11
N GLU A 88 7.96 6.12 -9.49
CA GLU A 88 9.27 6.78 -9.55
C GLU A 88 9.97 6.65 -8.19
N ASP A 89 11.31 6.74 -8.14
CA ASP A 89 12.10 6.44 -6.93
C ASP A 89 11.76 7.33 -5.74
N VAL A 90 11.09 8.48 -5.88
CA VAL A 90 10.68 9.33 -4.75
C VAL A 90 9.42 8.84 -4.02
N SER A 91 8.60 8.01 -4.66
CA SER A 91 7.20 7.78 -4.28
C SER A 91 6.93 6.75 -3.17
N PRO A 92 7.72 5.67 -2.95
CA PRO A 92 7.32 4.58 -2.06
C PRO A 92 7.07 4.96 -0.59
N LEU A 93 7.66 6.03 -0.07
CA LEU A 93 7.55 6.38 1.35
C LEU A 93 6.20 6.96 1.75
N GLY A 94 5.46 7.55 0.83
CA GLY A 94 4.16 8.11 1.20
C GLY A 94 3.09 7.04 1.43
N ILE A 95 3.40 5.74 1.36
CA ILE A 95 2.49 4.69 1.88
C ILE A 95 2.55 4.56 3.40
N THR A 96 3.60 5.06 4.06
CA THR A 96 3.78 4.88 5.51
C THR A 96 2.58 5.35 6.34
N PRO A 97 1.84 6.43 6.02
CA PRO A 97 0.65 6.80 6.78
C PRO A 97 -0.46 5.73 6.79
N LEU A 98 -0.62 4.93 5.74
CA LEU A 98 -1.57 3.80 5.73
C LEU A 98 -1.14 2.69 6.69
N ILE A 99 0.17 2.46 6.77
CA ILE A 99 0.76 1.48 7.70
C ILE A 99 0.59 2.00 9.14
N GLU A 100 0.90 3.27 9.40
CA GLU A 100 0.71 3.93 10.70
C GLU A 100 -0.76 3.95 11.15
N ALA A 101 -1.70 4.06 10.21
CA ALA A 101 -3.14 3.99 10.47
C ALA A 101 -3.63 2.56 10.80
N SER A 102 -2.79 1.54 10.71
CA SER A 102 -3.15 0.12 10.85
C SER A 102 -2.48 -0.52 12.08
N PRO A 103 -2.88 -0.17 13.31
CA PRO A 103 -2.13 -0.51 14.54
C PRO A 103 -2.04 -2.02 14.85
N TYR A 104 -2.93 -2.83 14.27
CA TYR A 104 -2.97 -4.29 14.46
C TYR A 104 -2.54 -5.06 13.21
N LEU A 105 -1.88 -4.38 12.27
CA LEU A 105 -1.39 -5.00 11.05
C LEU A 105 -0.41 -6.12 11.38
N GLN A 106 -0.64 -7.30 10.80
CA GLN A 106 0.19 -8.50 11.00
C GLN A 106 0.98 -8.85 9.75
N LYS A 107 0.40 -8.60 8.57
CA LYS A 107 0.99 -8.91 7.27
C LYS A 107 0.91 -7.71 6.35
N LEU A 108 2.04 -7.36 5.76
CA LEU A 108 2.15 -6.31 4.75
C LEU A 108 2.73 -6.90 3.46
N HIS A 109 2.03 -6.73 2.34
CA HIS A 109 2.56 -7.02 1.01
C HIS A 109 2.58 -5.73 0.20
N ILE A 110 3.77 -5.33 -0.23
CA ILE A 110 4.02 -4.22 -1.15
C ILE A 110 4.46 -4.83 -2.49
N GLU A 111 3.87 -4.38 -3.58
CA GLU A 111 4.25 -4.73 -4.95
C GLU A 111 4.45 -3.44 -5.75
N LEU A 112 5.70 -3.19 -6.16
CA LEU A 112 6.08 -2.01 -6.94
C LEU A 112 6.30 -2.38 -8.41
N GLY A 113 5.62 -1.66 -9.30
CA GLY A 113 5.92 -1.60 -10.72
C GLY A 113 6.52 -0.24 -11.07
N TRP A 114 7.78 -0.22 -11.48
CA TRP A 114 8.54 1.00 -11.77
C TRP A 114 8.27 1.51 -13.20
N HIS A 115 8.16 2.83 -13.36
CA HIS A 115 8.17 3.50 -14.67
C HIS A 115 9.56 4.02 -15.02
N GLU A 116 10.21 4.70 -14.07
CA GLU A 116 11.59 5.19 -14.19
C GLU A 116 12.39 4.86 -12.92
N THR A 117 13.70 4.65 -13.09
CA THR A 117 14.62 4.16 -12.04
C THR A 117 15.57 5.25 -11.55
N THR A 118 15.19 6.51 -11.70
CA THR A 118 16.05 7.66 -11.40
C THR A 118 16.20 7.82 -9.89
N ILE A 119 17.34 7.42 -9.35
CA ILE A 119 17.54 7.35 -7.90
C ILE A 119 17.58 8.76 -7.28
N SER A 120 16.62 9.06 -6.41
CA SER A 120 16.57 10.34 -5.71
C SER A 120 17.52 10.34 -4.50
N LYS A 121 18.19 11.47 -4.24
CA LYS A 121 19.16 11.63 -3.13
C LYS A 121 18.59 12.41 -1.94
N ASN A 122 17.27 12.61 -1.90
CA ASN A 122 16.65 13.44 -0.88
C ASN A 122 16.76 12.77 0.49
N ARG A 123 17.12 13.54 1.52
CA ARG A 123 17.19 13.04 2.90
C ARG A 123 15.79 12.93 3.46
N ILE A 124 15.31 11.70 3.67
CA ILE A 124 14.05 11.44 4.35
C ILE A 124 14.31 11.30 5.85
N ILE A 125 13.47 11.95 6.65
CA ILE A 125 13.43 11.77 8.10
C ILE A 125 12.52 10.58 8.39
N GLN A 126 13.08 9.51 8.94
CA GLN A 126 12.30 8.39 9.43
C GLN A 126 11.63 8.78 10.74
N LYS A 127 10.29 8.77 10.74
CA LYS A 127 9.51 8.88 11.98
C LYS A 127 9.53 7.53 12.69
N LYS A 128 9.79 7.53 14.00
CA LYS A 128 9.63 6.33 14.83
C LYS A 128 8.14 6.11 15.09
N CYS A 129 7.58 5.04 14.53
CA CYS A 129 6.22 4.58 14.75
C CYS A 129 6.23 3.07 14.95
N PRO A 130 6.29 2.56 16.20
CA PRO A 130 6.48 1.14 16.43
C PRO A 130 5.23 0.33 16.04
N HIS A 131 5.40 -0.59 15.10
CA HIS A 131 4.42 -1.55 14.65
C HIS A 131 4.47 -2.79 15.55
N GLN A 132 3.57 -2.82 16.53
CA GLN A 132 3.57 -3.82 17.61
C GLN A 132 3.16 -5.24 17.17
N HIS A 133 2.51 -5.36 16.01
CA HIS A 133 1.89 -6.62 15.57
C HIS A 133 2.40 -7.11 14.21
N LEU A 134 3.22 -6.32 13.51
CA LEU A 134 3.66 -6.61 12.15
C LEU A 134 4.70 -7.75 12.20
N LYS A 135 4.28 -8.92 11.70
CA LYS A 135 5.05 -10.18 11.73
C LYS A 135 5.67 -10.50 10.38
N GLU A 136 4.96 -10.21 9.30
CA GLU A 136 5.36 -10.60 7.94
C GLU A 136 5.34 -9.39 7.01
N VAL A 137 6.45 -9.18 6.31
CA VAL A 137 6.56 -8.21 5.22
C VAL A 137 7.01 -8.94 3.95
N LYS A 138 6.26 -8.73 2.87
CA LYS A 138 6.67 -9.10 1.51
C LYS A 138 6.83 -7.83 0.68
N TYR A 139 8.03 -7.57 0.19
CA TYR A 139 8.36 -6.44 -0.66
C TYR A 139 8.71 -6.97 -2.05
N SER A 140 7.81 -6.80 -3.01
CA SER A 140 7.99 -7.21 -4.42
C SER A 140 8.27 -6.00 -5.30
N GLY A 141 9.14 -6.18 -6.30
CA GLY A 141 9.60 -5.07 -7.14
C GLY A 141 10.71 -4.25 -6.50
N TYR A 142 11.54 -4.85 -5.65
CA TYR A 142 12.66 -4.14 -5.01
C TYR A 142 13.77 -3.83 -6.05
N LEU A 143 14.04 -2.55 -6.31
CA LEU A 143 15.05 -2.07 -7.25
C LEU A 143 16.45 -1.98 -6.60
N GLY A 144 16.51 -1.83 -5.27
CA GLY A 144 17.75 -1.62 -4.51
C GLY A 144 18.22 -0.17 -4.51
N GLY A 145 17.34 0.76 -4.86
CA GLY A 145 17.59 2.20 -4.80
C GLY A 145 17.64 2.73 -3.37
N PHE A 146 17.89 4.03 -3.24
CA PHE A 146 17.92 4.69 -1.93
C PHE A 146 16.55 4.58 -1.23
N VAL A 147 15.45 4.76 -1.96
CA VAL A 147 14.12 4.78 -1.34
C VAL A 147 13.63 3.39 -0.93
N ASP A 148 13.96 2.36 -1.71
CA ASP A 148 13.78 0.97 -1.28
C ASP A 148 14.52 0.69 0.04
N MET A 149 15.77 1.14 0.16
CA MET A 149 16.55 0.99 1.39
C MET A 149 15.91 1.74 2.55
N VAL A 150 15.44 2.98 2.35
CA VAL A 150 14.80 3.76 3.41
C VAL A 150 13.49 3.11 3.87
N LEU A 151 12.66 2.63 2.95
CA LEU A 151 11.39 1.97 3.28
C LEU A 151 11.62 0.62 3.97
N ALA A 152 12.55 -0.19 3.46
CA ALA A 152 12.92 -1.45 4.11
C ALA A 152 13.47 -1.21 5.53
N THR A 153 14.36 -0.23 5.69
CA THR A 153 14.89 0.17 7.01
C THR A 153 13.78 0.64 7.94
N TYR A 154 12.87 1.50 7.46
CA TYR A 154 11.70 1.93 8.24
C TYR A 154 10.89 0.73 8.72
N LEU A 155 10.57 -0.22 7.85
CA LEU A 155 9.77 -1.39 8.22
C LEU A 155 10.49 -2.30 9.21
N ILE A 156 11.79 -2.54 9.03
CA ILE A 156 12.59 -3.38 9.91
C ILE A 156 12.75 -2.72 11.29
N GLU A 157 13.15 -1.46 11.34
CA GLU A 157 13.43 -0.76 12.60
C GLU A 157 12.18 -0.47 13.42
N ASN A 158 11.03 -0.31 12.76
CA ASN A 158 9.78 -0.01 13.45
C ASN A 158 8.95 -1.25 13.80
N SER A 159 9.25 -2.44 13.27
CA SER A 159 8.47 -3.64 13.56
C SER A 159 9.02 -4.41 14.76
N VAL A 160 8.27 -4.45 15.85
CA VAL A 160 8.73 -5.02 17.14
C VAL A 160 8.77 -6.55 17.12
N VAL A 161 7.85 -7.17 16.38
CA VAL A 161 7.63 -8.63 16.36
C VAL A 161 7.83 -9.22 14.97
N LEU A 162 8.65 -8.58 14.14
CA LEU A 162 8.88 -9.03 12.77
C LEU A 162 9.54 -10.41 12.76
N GLU A 163 8.85 -11.39 12.16
CA GLU A 163 9.27 -12.78 12.04
C GLU A 163 9.85 -13.06 10.65
N THR A 164 9.34 -12.39 9.61
CA THR A 164 9.73 -12.66 8.22
C THR A 164 9.73 -11.38 7.38
N PHE A 165 10.81 -11.15 6.64
CA PHE A 165 10.93 -10.09 5.65
C PHE A 165 11.42 -10.69 4.32
N ILE A 166 10.54 -10.70 3.31
CA ILE A 166 10.82 -11.28 2.00
C ILE A 166 11.02 -10.14 1.01
N ILE A 167 12.15 -10.16 0.31
CA ILE A 167 12.43 -9.27 -0.82
C ILE A 167 12.33 -10.08 -2.10
N ASP A 168 11.47 -9.64 -3.01
CA ASP A 168 11.38 -10.13 -4.39
C ASP A 168 11.85 -8.99 -5.33
N PRO A 169 13.06 -9.11 -5.92
CA PRO A 169 13.65 -8.06 -6.73
C PRO A 169 12.82 -7.70 -7.96
N PHE A 170 12.92 -6.44 -8.40
CA PHE A 170 12.36 -6.02 -9.68
C PHE A 170 13.06 -6.74 -10.83
N LYS A 171 12.30 -7.40 -11.69
CA LYS A 171 12.82 -8.05 -12.89
C LYS A 171 12.77 -7.05 -14.04
N TYR A 172 13.92 -6.49 -14.40
CA TYR A 172 14.05 -5.65 -15.59
C TYR A 172 13.91 -6.53 -16.84
N ASP A 173 12.83 -6.34 -17.60
CA ASP A 173 12.62 -7.09 -18.84
C ASP A 173 13.38 -6.41 -19.99
N ALA A 174 14.60 -6.89 -20.26
CA ALA A 174 15.50 -6.29 -21.24
C ALA A 174 14.99 -6.34 -22.70
N GLN A 175 13.84 -6.99 -22.95
CA GLN A 175 13.22 -7.09 -24.28
C GLN A 175 12.46 -5.81 -24.68
N GLU A 176 11.86 -5.06 -23.74
CA GLU A 176 11.14 -3.81 -24.04
C GLU A 176 12.08 -2.69 -24.51
N ALA A 177 13.30 -2.63 -23.94
CA ALA A 177 14.30 -1.62 -24.31
C ALA A 177 14.84 -1.77 -25.75
N ARG A 178 14.75 -2.98 -26.34
CA ARG A 178 15.17 -3.22 -27.73
C ARG A 178 14.07 -2.92 -28.76
N GLY A 179 12.82 -2.87 -28.34
CA GLY A 179 11.67 -2.57 -29.20
C GLY A 179 11.45 -1.07 -29.45
N GLN A 180 12.06 -0.19 -28.65
CA GLN A 180 11.97 1.27 -28.80
C GLN A 180 13.18 1.90 -29.52
N ALA A 181 14.11 1.08 -30.01
CA ALA A 181 15.30 1.51 -30.74
C ALA A 181 15.26 1.18 -32.25
N GLN A 182 14.07 0.95 -32.82
CA GLN A 182 13.87 0.73 -34.27
C GLN A 182 12.99 1.82 -34.89
#